data_AF-A0A959RMG6-F1
#
_entry.id   AF-A0A959RMG6-F1
#
_cell.length_a   1.000
_cell.length_b   1.000
_cell.length_c   1.000
_cell.angle_alpha   90.00
_cell.angle_beta   90.00
_cell.angle_gamma   90.00
#
_symmetry.space_group_name_H-M   'P 1'
#
loop_
_entity.id
_entity.type
_entity.pdbx_description
1 polymer ?
#
loop_
_entity_poly.entity_id
_entity_poly.type
_entity_poly.pdbx_seq_one_letter_code
_entity_poly.pdbx_strand_id
1 'polypeptide(L)'
;ERSQKYKNNKGFLPSVFLANMGSIKDYKARADFSKGFFEIGGFEVFDPPGFSNITELVKDVLDSGTQIVTICSTDDKYPELVPQITKALKSKNENIQIILAGYPKDQIEEHKKNGIEDFIYLGADVMEKLTSLLTKIGGVK
;
A
#
# COMPACT_ATOMS: atom_id res chain seq x y z
N GLU A 1 -16.49 11.30 -5.75
CA GLU A 1 -17.55 10.58 -6.51
C GLU A 1 -17.22 9.11 -6.78
N ARG A 2 -16.03 8.77 -7.31
CA ARG A 2 -15.67 7.37 -7.63
C ARG A 2 -15.64 6.41 -6.43
N SER A 3 -15.07 6.82 -5.30
CA SER A 3 -15.09 6.04 -4.06
C SER A 3 -16.51 5.78 -3.53
N GLN A 4 -17.44 6.73 -3.72
CA GLN A 4 -18.85 6.54 -3.37
C GLN A 4 -19.55 5.57 -4.32
N LYS A 5 -19.25 5.60 -5.62
CA LYS A 5 -19.73 4.57 -6.57
C LYS A 5 -19.21 3.19 -6.19
N TYR A 6 -17.94 3.08 -5.80
CA TYR A 6 -17.36 1.84 -5.28
C TYR A 6 -18.14 1.34 -4.05
N LYS A 7 -18.40 2.22 -3.08
CA LYS A 7 -19.20 1.90 -1.89
C LYS A 7 -20.60 1.43 -2.24
N ASN A 8 -21.29 2.08 -3.17
CA ASN A 8 -22.62 1.67 -3.60
C ASN A 8 -22.63 0.28 -4.25
N ASN A 9 -21.55 -0.08 -4.94
CA ASN A 9 -21.44 -1.37 -5.62
C ASN A 9 -20.94 -2.51 -4.71
N LYS A 10 -20.06 -2.21 -3.75
CA LYS A 10 -19.36 -3.21 -2.93
C LYS A 10 -19.84 -3.24 -1.47
N GLY A 11 -20.56 -2.21 -1.01
CA GLY A 11 -21.06 -2.06 0.36
C GLY A 11 -20.09 -1.36 1.32
N PHE A 12 -18.82 -1.17 0.93
CA PHE A 12 -17.77 -0.56 1.75
C PHE A 12 -16.88 0.37 0.91
N LEU A 13 -16.21 1.33 1.54
CA LEU A 13 -15.28 2.22 0.85
C LEU A 13 -14.03 1.44 0.39
N PRO A 14 -13.37 1.85 -0.71
CA PRO A 14 -12.07 1.29 -1.02
C PRO A 14 -11.12 1.60 0.14
N SER A 15 -10.33 0.62 0.57
CA SER A 15 -9.44 0.78 1.73
C SER A 15 -7.99 0.48 1.38
N VAL A 16 -7.07 1.01 2.19
CA VAL A 16 -5.63 0.79 2.10
C VAL A 16 -5.08 0.52 3.50
N PHE A 17 -4.16 -0.42 3.62
CA PHE A 17 -3.43 -0.69 4.86
C PHE A 17 -1.97 -0.21 4.76
N LEU A 18 -1.53 0.58 5.73
CA LEU A 18 -0.15 1.06 5.82
C LEU A 18 0.69 0.02 6.57
N ALA A 19 1.52 -0.71 5.82
CA ALA A 19 2.52 -1.63 6.33
C ALA A 19 3.74 -0.84 6.85
N ASN A 20 3.57 -0.23 8.01
CA ASN A 20 4.56 0.56 8.72
C ASN A 20 5.67 -0.35 9.28
N MET A 21 6.85 -0.38 8.66
CA MET A 21 7.93 -1.30 9.02
C MET A 21 9.11 -0.60 9.69
N GLY A 22 9.52 -1.13 10.84
CA GLY A 22 10.62 -0.61 11.64
C GLY A 22 10.19 0.38 12.72
N SER A 23 11.12 1.20 13.17
CA SER A 23 10.87 2.23 14.18
C SER A 23 10.07 3.40 13.62
N ILE A 24 9.49 4.23 14.50
CA ILE A 24 8.75 5.44 14.10
C ILE A 24 9.57 6.33 13.15
N LYS A 25 10.89 6.44 13.37
CA LYS A 25 11.79 7.23 12.51
C LYS A 25 11.87 6.70 11.09
N ASP A 26 11.66 5.40 10.90
CA ASP A 26 11.80 4.74 9.61
C ASP A 26 10.56 4.93 8.74
N TYR A 27 9.36 4.78 9.32
CA TYR A 27 8.12 4.74 8.55
C TYR A 27 7.31 6.05 8.60
N LYS A 28 7.37 6.83 9.68
CA LYS A 28 6.36 7.87 9.99
C LYS A 28 6.17 8.89 8.86
N ALA A 29 7.26 9.41 8.30
CA ALA A 29 7.18 10.39 7.22
C ALA A 29 6.46 9.84 5.98
N ARG A 30 6.71 8.57 5.63
CA ARG A 30 6.06 7.90 4.50
C ARG A 30 4.63 7.48 4.83
N ALA A 31 4.35 7.08 6.06
CA ALA A 31 3.00 6.76 6.51
C ALA A 31 2.10 8.01 6.44
N ASP A 32 2.57 9.14 6.95
CA ASP A 32 1.84 10.42 6.90
C ASP A 32 1.57 10.88 5.48
N PHE A 33 2.60 10.80 4.62
CA PHE A 33 2.45 11.09 3.19
C PHE A 33 1.42 10.16 2.54
N SER A 34 1.54 8.85 2.76
CA SER A 34 0.65 7.84 2.17
C SER A 34 -0.79 8.03 2.62
N LYS A 35 -0.99 8.31 3.90
CA LYS A 35 -2.31 8.58 4.46
C LYS A 35 -2.99 9.74 3.73
N GLY A 36 -2.32 10.90 3.64
CA GLY A 36 -2.87 12.04 2.91
C GLY A 36 -3.09 11.75 1.42
N PHE A 37 -2.18 11.00 0.79
CA PHE A 37 -2.28 10.58 -0.62
C PHE A 37 -3.52 9.73 -0.90
N PHE A 38 -3.92 8.84 0.01
CA PHE A 38 -5.09 7.98 -0.18
C PHE A 38 -6.39 8.62 0.31
N GLU A 39 -6.35 9.40 1.39
CA GLU A 39 -7.53 10.09 1.93
C GLU A 39 -8.12 11.10 0.94
N ILE A 40 -7.29 11.81 0.15
CA ILE A 40 -7.77 12.69 -0.92
C ILE A 40 -8.53 11.92 -2.02
N GLY A 41 -8.22 10.64 -2.21
CA GLY A 41 -8.95 9.73 -3.09
C GLY A 41 -10.27 9.19 -2.50
N GLY A 42 -10.55 9.50 -1.23
CA GLY A 42 -11.68 8.94 -0.49
C GLY A 42 -11.51 7.47 -0.16
N PHE A 43 -10.26 7.00 -0.01
CA PHE A 43 -9.97 5.68 0.53
C PHE A 43 -10.02 5.72 2.05
N GLU A 44 -10.48 4.64 2.66
CA GLU A 44 -10.31 4.40 4.10
C GLU A 44 -8.89 3.90 4.36
N VAL A 45 -8.16 4.54 5.27
CA VAL A 45 -6.75 4.22 5.53
C VAL A 45 -6.59 3.60 6.91
N PHE A 46 -6.15 2.35 6.95
CA PHE A 46 -5.69 1.69 8.16
C PHE A 46 -4.22 2.04 8.41
N ASP A 47 -3.97 2.80 9.47
CA ASP A 47 -2.63 3.25 9.88
C ASP A 47 -2.29 2.70 11.29
N PRO A 48 -1.96 1.41 11.41
CA PRO A 48 -1.57 0.81 12.68
C PRO A 48 -0.16 1.28 13.12
N PRO A 49 0.19 1.08 14.40
CA PRO A 49 1.58 1.25 14.85
C PRO A 49 2.57 0.39 14.05
N GLY A 50 3.84 0.79 14.06
CA GLY A 50 4.91 0.09 13.33
C GLY A 50 5.12 -1.36 13.77
N PHE A 51 5.42 -2.21 12.78
CA PHE A 51 5.70 -3.63 12.94
C PHE A 51 7.20 -3.91 12.95
N SER A 52 7.59 -4.85 13.82
CA SER A 52 8.95 -5.43 13.84
C SER A 52 8.99 -6.83 13.21
N ASN A 53 7.82 -7.43 12.94
CA ASN A 53 7.69 -8.80 12.46
C ASN A 53 6.70 -8.86 11.27
N ILE A 54 7.14 -9.46 10.16
CA ILE A 54 6.33 -9.63 8.95
C ILE A 54 5.14 -10.57 9.20
N THR A 55 5.27 -11.55 10.08
CA THR A 55 4.17 -12.49 10.38
C THR A 55 2.98 -11.77 11.02
N GLU A 56 3.24 -10.85 11.96
CA GLU A 56 2.22 -10.02 12.60
C GLU A 56 1.60 -9.06 11.60
N LEU A 57 2.43 -8.38 10.79
CA LEU A 57 1.94 -7.52 9.70
C LEU A 57 0.98 -8.27 8.77
N VAL A 58 1.36 -9.45 8.30
CA VAL A 58 0.56 -10.24 7.35
C VAL A 58 -0.79 -10.62 7.97
N LYS A 59 -0.80 -10.99 9.25
CA LYS A 59 -2.04 -11.30 9.96
C LYS A 59 -2.97 -10.08 10.00
N ASP A 60 -2.47 -8.93 10.44
CA ASP A 60 -3.28 -7.72 10.57
C ASP A 60 -3.80 -7.22 9.20
N VAL A 61 -2.99 -7.35 8.15
CA VAL A 61 -3.41 -7.06 6.77
C VAL A 61 -4.59 -7.94 6.36
N LEU A 62 -4.51 -9.26 6.62
CA LEU A 62 -5.58 -10.19 6.26
C LEU A 62 -6.86 -9.93 7.08
N ASP A 63 -6.71 -9.66 8.38
CA ASP A 63 -7.81 -9.35 9.28
C ASP A 63 -8.52 -8.04 8.90
N SER A 64 -7.79 -7.07 8.33
CA SER A 64 -8.36 -5.81 7.83
C SER A 64 -9.26 -6.00 6.59
N GLY A 65 -9.11 -7.11 5.86
CA GLY A 65 -9.83 -7.38 4.62
C GLY A 65 -9.49 -6.45 3.45
N THR A 66 -8.46 -5.60 3.57
CA THR A 66 -8.06 -4.70 2.48
C THR A 66 -7.48 -5.47 1.29
N GLN A 67 -7.56 -4.87 0.11
CA GLN A 67 -6.90 -5.36 -1.11
C GLN A 67 -5.71 -4.50 -1.52
N ILE A 68 -5.40 -3.44 -0.79
CA ILE A 68 -4.29 -2.54 -1.09
C ILE A 68 -3.42 -2.41 0.15
N VAL A 69 -2.14 -2.71 0.01
CA VAL A 69 -1.14 -2.61 1.08
C VAL A 69 -0.04 -1.68 0.61
N THR A 70 0.27 -0.67 1.42
CA THR A 70 1.37 0.28 1.14
C THR A 70 2.48 0.08 2.15
N ILE A 71 3.67 -0.32 1.68
CA ILE A 71 4.84 -0.51 2.52
C ILE A 71 5.48 0.86 2.80
N CYS A 72 5.62 1.18 4.09
CA CYS A 72 6.21 2.42 4.59
C CYS A 72 7.45 2.08 5.43
N SER A 73 8.64 2.35 4.91
CA SER A 73 9.92 2.24 5.63
C SER A 73 10.98 3.06 4.91
N THR A 74 12.26 2.91 5.23
CA THR A 74 13.34 3.64 4.55
C THR A 74 13.84 2.94 3.29
N ASP A 75 14.42 3.71 2.34
CA ASP A 75 14.86 3.17 1.03
C ASP A 75 15.99 2.13 1.18
N ASP A 76 16.78 2.21 2.26
CA ASP A 76 17.81 1.24 2.62
C ASP A 76 17.23 -0.08 3.17
N LYS A 77 16.01 -0.07 3.71
CA LYS A 77 15.36 -1.27 4.25
C LYS A 77 14.51 -2.00 3.21
N TYR A 78 14.09 -1.34 2.15
CA TYR A 78 13.23 -1.94 1.13
C TYR A 78 13.80 -3.18 0.42
N PRO A 79 15.11 -3.29 0.10
CA PRO A 79 15.68 -4.52 -0.48
C PRO A 79 15.40 -5.77 0.35
N GLU A 80 15.41 -5.64 1.68
CA GLU A 80 15.17 -6.76 2.59
C GLU A 80 13.67 -6.99 2.82
N LEU A 81 12.91 -5.90 3.02
CA LEU A 81 11.50 -5.97 3.39
C LEU A 81 10.59 -6.37 2.22
N VAL A 82 10.80 -5.78 1.04
CA VAL A 82 9.88 -5.93 -0.10
C VAL A 82 9.72 -7.40 -0.52
N PRO A 83 10.78 -8.19 -0.77
CA PRO A 83 10.61 -9.58 -1.22
C PRO A 83 9.92 -10.46 -0.18
N GLN A 84 10.15 -10.19 1.11
CA GLN A 84 9.58 -10.99 2.21
C GLN A 84 8.08 -10.68 2.40
N ILE A 85 7.72 -9.39 2.44
CA ILE A 85 6.33 -8.96 2.62
C ILE A 85 5.48 -9.37 1.43
N THR A 86 5.96 -9.13 0.21
CA THR A 86 5.25 -9.47 -1.03
C THR A 86 4.99 -10.96 -1.13
N LYS A 87 6.03 -11.79 -0.92
CA LYS A 87 5.89 -13.25 -0.90
C LYS A 87 4.89 -13.70 0.14
N ALA A 88 4.95 -13.17 1.37
CA ALA A 88 4.07 -13.58 2.45
C ALA A 88 2.60 -13.21 2.20
N LEU A 89 2.33 -12.01 1.68
CA LEU A 89 0.98 -11.55 1.35
C LEU A 89 0.43 -12.26 0.12
N LYS A 90 1.18 -12.32 -0.99
CA LYS A 90 0.73 -12.95 -2.24
C LYS A 90 0.50 -14.46 -2.09
N SER A 91 1.25 -15.14 -1.21
CA SER A 91 1.00 -16.55 -0.88
C SER A 91 -0.35 -16.79 -0.16
N LYS A 92 -0.96 -15.74 0.40
CA LYS A 92 -2.26 -15.80 1.09
C LYS A 92 -3.39 -15.26 0.22
N ASN A 93 -3.13 -14.21 -0.53
CA ASN A 93 -4.06 -13.63 -1.48
C ASN A 93 -3.30 -12.92 -2.61
N GLU A 94 -3.31 -13.52 -3.80
CA GLU A 94 -2.62 -13.02 -4.98
C GLU A 94 -3.16 -11.67 -5.49
N ASN A 95 -4.41 -11.35 -5.15
CA ASN A 95 -5.11 -10.14 -5.61
C ASN A 95 -4.70 -8.88 -4.84
N ILE A 96 -4.00 -9.02 -3.71
CA ILE A 96 -3.53 -7.86 -2.93
C ILE A 96 -2.58 -7.03 -3.80
N GLN A 97 -2.92 -5.76 -3.98
CA GLN A 97 -2.09 -4.76 -4.64
C GLN A 97 -1.07 -4.22 -3.63
N ILE A 98 0.21 -4.41 -3.91
CA ILE A 98 1.29 -4.02 -3.00
C ILE A 98 2.01 -2.81 -3.57
N ILE A 99 2.01 -1.73 -2.81
CA ILE A 99 2.49 -0.41 -3.20
C ILE A 99 3.69 -0.06 -2.33
N LEU A 100 4.68 0.63 -2.90
CA LEU A 100 5.83 1.14 -2.16
C LEU A 100 5.70 2.65 -1.94
N ALA A 101 5.81 3.10 -0.69
CA ALA A 101 5.87 4.53 -0.37
C ALA A 101 7.30 5.05 -0.55
N GLY A 102 7.58 5.69 -1.68
CA GLY A 102 8.90 6.14 -2.08
C GLY A 102 9.24 5.75 -3.50
N TYR A 103 10.34 6.29 -4.00
CA TYR A 103 10.78 6.05 -5.38
C TYR A 103 12.31 5.93 -5.45
N PRO A 104 12.89 4.86 -4.86
CA PRO A 104 14.33 4.62 -4.92
C PRO A 104 14.72 4.29 -6.37
N LYS A 105 15.17 5.30 -7.12
CA LYS A 105 15.33 5.24 -8.59
C LYS A 105 16.17 4.04 -9.07
N ASP A 106 17.19 3.68 -8.31
CA ASP A 106 18.10 2.58 -8.66
C ASP A 106 17.54 1.19 -8.30
N GLN A 107 16.40 1.13 -7.60
CA GLN A 107 15.80 -0.12 -7.09
C GLN A 107 14.40 -0.39 -7.66
N ILE A 108 13.87 0.48 -8.54
CA ILE A 108 12.50 0.38 -9.08
C ILE A 108 12.26 -0.99 -9.73
N GLU A 109 13.13 -1.38 -10.66
CA GLU A 109 12.94 -2.61 -11.43
C GLU A 109 13.08 -3.86 -10.55
N GLU A 110 13.96 -3.81 -9.56
CA GLU A 110 14.10 -4.89 -8.57
C GLU A 110 12.85 -5.00 -7.69
N HIS A 111 12.31 -3.88 -7.19
CA HIS A 111 11.09 -3.89 -6.40
C HIS A 111 9.87 -4.37 -7.20
N LYS A 112 9.73 -3.97 -8.47
CA LYS A 112 8.68 -4.49 -9.37
C LYS A 112 8.81 -5.99 -9.58
N LYS A 113 10.02 -6.48 -9.84
CA LYS A 113 10.30 -7.92 -10.00
C LYS A 113 9.94 -8.71 -8.73
N ASN A 114 10.10 -8.08 -7.57
CA ASN A 114 9.70 -8.65 -6.29
C ASN A 114 8.21 -8.45 -5.95
N GLY A 115 7.38 -7.98 -6.89
CA GLY A 115 5.92 -7.94 -6.73
C GLY A 115 5.34 -6.63 -6.23
N ILE A 116 6.10 -5.52 -6.27
CA ILE A 116 5.53 -4.18 -6.14
C ILE A 116 4.78 -3.80 -7.43
N GLU A 117 3.52 -3.43 -7.27
CA GLU A 117 2.59 -3.11 -8.35
C GLU A 117 2.61 -1.63 -8.73
N ASP A 118 2.92 -0.75 -7.77
CA ASP A 118 3.02 0.69 -7.99
C ASP A 118 3.83 1.39 -6.89
N PHE A 119 4.15 2.67 -7.12
CA PHE A 119 4.90 3.53 -6.22
C PHE A 119 4.15 4.84 -6.01
N ILE A 120 4.14 5.33 -4.76
CA ILE A 120 3.64 6.66 -4.43
C ILE A 120 4.78 7.50 -3.86
N TYR A 121 4.92 8.72 -4.37
CA TYR A 121 6.04 9.61 -4.03
C TYR A 121 5.72 11.06 -4.41
N LEU A 122 6.51 11.99 -3.90
CA LEU A 122 6.37 13.41 -4.23
C LEU A 122 6.63 13.64 -5.72
N GLY A 123 5.65 14.20 -6.43
CA GLY A 123 5.69 14.40 -7.88
C GLY A 123 5.04 13.29 -8.71
N ALA A 124 4.50 12.25 -8.07
CA ALA A 124 3.61 11.31 -8.76
C ALA A 124 2.27 11.97 -9.12
N ASP A 125 1.68 11.60 -10.25
CA ASP A 125 0.32 12.00 -10.60
C ASP A 125 -0.68 11.28 -9.68
N VAL A 126 -1.15 12.00 -8.66
CA VAL A 126 -2.07 11.49 -7.63
C VAL A 126 -3.35 10.95 -8.26
N MET A 127 -3.91 11.67 -9.23
CA MET A 127 -5.19 11.30 -9.86
C MET A 127 -5.04 10.03 -10.68
N GLU A 128 -3.96 9.91 -11.46
CA GLU A 128 -3.67 8.72 -12.26
C GLU A 128 -3.51 7.49 -11.36
N LYS A 129 -2.66 7.59 -10.32
CA LYS A 129 -2.36 6.48 -9.41
C LYS A 129 -3.60 5.99 -8.67
N LEU A 130 -4.37 6.90 -8.07
CA LEU A 130 -5.59 6.53 -7.33
C LEU A 130 -6.66 5.93 -8.24
N THR A 131 -6.81 6.45 -9.47
CA THR A 131 -7.77 5.91 -10.44
C THR A 131 -7.37 4.52 -10.92
N SER A 132 -6.07 4.32 -11.18
CA SER A 132 -5.50 3.02 -11.54
C SER A 132 -5.76 2.00 -10.43
N LEU A 133 -5.43 2.33 -9.18
CA LEU A 133 -5.64 1.45 -8.02
C LEU A 133 -7.11 1.10 -7.83
N LEU A 134 -8.01 2.09 -7.89
CA LEU A 134 -9.44 1.85 -7.77
C LEU A 134 -9.95 0.91 -8.87
N THR A 135 -9.45 1.05 -10.09
CA THR A 135 -9.80 0.15 -11.21
C THR A 135 -9.30 -1.27 -10.95
N LYS A 136 -8.06 -1.44 -10.45
CA LYS A 136 -7.47 -2.76 -10.16
C LYS A 136 -8.26 -3.55 -9.11
N ILE A 137 -8.83 -2.89 -8.11
CA ILE A 137 -9.70 -3.52 -7.10
C ILE A 137 -11.17 -3.66 -7.54
N GLY A 138 -11.45 -3.47 -8.84
CA GLY A 138 -12.78 -3.65 -9.42
C GLY A 138 -13.74 -2.47 -9.20
N GLY A 139 -13.20 -1.28 -8.97
CA GLY A 139 -13.95 -0.04 -8.99
C GLY A 139 -14.25 0.48 -10.39
N VAL A 140 -15.25 1.36 -10.49
CA VAL A 140 -15.70 1.95 -11.76
C VAL A 140 -14.82 3.14 -12.12
N LYS A 141 -14.42 3.25 -13.39
CA LYS A 141 -13.69 4.41 -13.95
C LYS A 141 -14.50 5.71 -13.86
#